data_AF-A0A7K6HW36-F1
#
_entry.id   AF-A0A7K6HW36-F1
#
_cell.length_a   1.000
_cell.length_b   1.000
_cell.length_c   1.000
_cell.angle_alpha   90.00
_cell.angle_beta   90.00
_cell.angle_gamma   90.00
#
_symmetry.space_group_name_H-M   'P 1'
#
loop_
_entity.id
_entity.type
_entity.pdbx_description
1 polymer ?
#
loop_
_entity_poly.entity_id
_entity_poly.type
_entity_poly.pdbx_seq_one_letter_code
_entity_poly.pdbx_strand_id
1 'polypeptide(L)'
;EDVEANLLRPTGLALRGAQFRLRIFRAEDLPQMDDAVADNIRQIFGFESNRKNLVDPFVEVSFAGRTLHSRILEKNANPQWNQILTLPAVFPSMCERMRIRVTDWDRLTHDDVVGTVFLGMSKISAPGGELE
;
A
#
# COMPACT_ATOMS: atom_id res chain seq x y z
N GLU A 1 19.28 -17.04 30.28
CA GLU A 1 19.30 -15.60 30.61
C GLU A 1 19.01 -14.85 29.32
N ASP A 2 17.74 -14.84 28.93
CA ASP A 2 17.30 -14.32 27.62
C ASP A 2 16.82 -12.88 27.80
N VAL A 3 17.73 -12.02 28.27
CA VAL A 3 17.48 -10.61 28.58
C VAL A 3 17.19 -9.78 27.32
N GLU A 4 17.54 -10.28 26.13
CA GLU A 4 17.32 -9.58 24.86
C GLU A 4 15.89 -9.68 24.32
N ALA A 5 15.07 -10.63 24.78
CA ALA A 5 13.70 -10.80 24.30
C ALA A 5 12.68 -9.84 24.94
N ASN A 6 13.08 -9.06 25.96
CA ASN A 6 12.18 -8.24 26.78
C ASN A 6 12.39 -6.72 26.63
N LEU A 7 13.25 -6.25 25.73
CA LEU A 7 13.67 -4.84 25.72
C LEU A 7 12.64 -3.82 25.20
N LEU A 8 11.44 -4.23 24.77
CA LEU A 8 10.44 -3.32 24.18
C LEU A 8 8.99 -3.60 24.63
N ARG A 9 8.79 -4.22 25.79
CA ARG A 9 7.44 -4.35 26.37
C ARG A 9 7.38 -3.49 27.63
N PRO A 10 6.63 -2.37 27.64
CA PRO A 10 6.42 -1.65 28.88
C PRO A 10 5.74 -2.59 29.88
N THR A 11 6.39 -2.80 31.02
CA THR A 11 5.94 -3.69 32.10
C THR A 11 4.57 -3.20 32.59
N GLY A 12 3.53 -4.04 32.48
CA GLY A 12 2.17 -3.74 32.97
C GLY A 12 1.13 -3.39 31.90
N LEU A 13 1.48 -3.38 30.60
CA LEU A 13 0.52 -3.21 29.52
C LEU A 13 0.06 -4.56 28.95
N ALA A 14 -1.23 -4.87 29.10
CA ALA A 14 -1.85 -6.02 28.43
C ALA A 14 -1.90 -5.74 26.92
N LEU A 15 -0.95 -6.30 26.18
CA LEU A 15 -0.92 -6.22 24.73
C LEU A 15 -2.12 -6.97 24.15
N ARG A 16 -3.08 -6.25 23.59
CA ARG A 16 -4.25 -6.84 22.92
C ARG A 16 -3.97 -7.00 21.44
N GLY A 17 -4.13 -8.22 20.94
CA GLY A 17 -4.10 -8.47 19.50
C GLY A 17 -5.31 -7.85 18.81
N ALA A 18 -5.11 -7.27 17.64
CA ALA A 18 -6.17 -6.76 16.79
C ALA A 18 -5.79 -6.96 15.31
N GLN A 19 -6.77 -6.80 14.42
CA GLN A 19 -6.53 -6.94 12.98
C GLN A 19 -7.18 -5.78 12.24
N PHE A 20 -6.39 -5.04 11.47
CA PHE A 20 -6.91 -4.08 10.51
C PHE A 20 -7.23 -4.79 9.20
N ARG A 21 -8.49 -4.73 8.76
CA ARG A 21 -8.90 -5.22 7.45
C ARG A 21 -9.10 -4.04 6.50
N LEU A 22 -8.20 -3.88 5.55
CA LEU A 22 -8.34 -2.90 4.48
C LEU A 22 -8.93 -3.56 3.25
N ARG A 23 -10.08 -3.08 2.80
CA ARG A 23 -10.70 -3.51 1.56
C ARG A 23 -10.36 -2.53 0.45
N ILE A 24 -9.50 -2.97 -0.46
CA ILE A 24 -9.10 -2.22 -1.65
C ILE A 24 -10.06 -2.63 -2.77
N PHE A 25 -10.91 -1.71 -3.18
CA PHE A 25 -11.91 -1.95 -4.22
C PHE A 25 -11.33 -1.68 -5.61
N ARG A 26 -11.15 -0.39 -5.92
CA ARG A 26 -10.70 0.10 -7.22
C ARG A 26 -10.04 1.46 -7.10
N ALA A 27 -9.23 1.83 -8.08
CA ALA A 27 -8.85 3.21 -8.36
C ALA A 27 -9.38 3.61 -9.73
N GLU A 28 -9.65 4.89 -9.91
CA GLU A 28 -10.15 5.48 -11.15
C GLU A 28 -9.24 6.65 -11.49
N ASP A 29 -9.03 6.88 -12.79
CA ASP A 29 -8.29 8.03 -13.31
C ASP A 29 -6.84 8.12 -12.76
N LEU A 30 -6.13 6.99 -12.77
CA LEU A 30 -4.72 7.02 -12.41
C LEU A 30 -3.92 7.77 -13.49
N PRO A 31 -3.04 8.71 -13.09
CA PRO A 31 -2.21 9.44 -14.04
C PRO A 31 -1.27 8.46 -14.76
N GLN A 32 -1.18 8.60 -16.08
CA GLN A 32 -0.19 7.85 -16.86
C GLN A 32 1.19 8.46 -16.59
N MET A 33 2.09 7.67 -16.01
CA MET A 33 3.45 8.10 -15.66
C MET A 33 4.51 7.66 -16.70
N ASP A 34 4.16 6.74 -17.61
CA ASP A 34 5.05 6.20 -18.67
C ASP A 34 5.57 7.20 -19.74
N ASP A 35 5.16 8.47 -19.72
CA ASP A 35 5.44 9.43 -20.81
C ASP A 35 6.95 9.64 -21.04
N ALA A 36 7.79 9.49 -20.01
CA ALA A 36 9.23 9.73 -20.09
C ALA A 36 10.00 8.71 -20.97
N VAL A 37 9.57 7.44 -21.01
CA VAL A 37 10.22 6.40 -21.83
C VAL A 37 9.64 6.37 -23.23
N ALA A 38 8.33 6.59 -23.37
CA ALA A 38 7.66 6.62 -24.66
C ALA A 38 8.20 7.73 -25.57
N ASP A 39 8.55 8.89 -25.02
CA ASP A 39 9.07 10.02 -25.81
C ASP A 39 10.44 9.72 -26.45
N ASN A 40 11.35 9.08 -25.71
CA ASN A 40 12.65 8.66 -26.23
C ASN A 40 12.53 7.55 -27.29
N ILE A 41 11.58 6.63 -27.13
CA ILE A 41 11.35 5.54 -28.10
C ILE A 41 10.66 6.07 -29.36
N ARG A 42 9.74 7.04 -29.24
CA ARG A 42 9.09 7.74 -30.35
C ARG A 42 10.11 8.40 -31.29
N GLN A 43 11.10 9.10 -30.72
CA GLN A 43 12.16 9.78 -31.47
C GLN A 43 13.02 8.82 -32.30
N ILE A 44 13.30 7.62 -31.76
CA ILE A 44 14.30 6.72 -32.36
C ILE A 44 13.66 5.70 -33.31
N PHE A 45 12.41 5.27 -33.08
CA PHE A 45 11.83 4.15 -33.81
C PHE A 45 10.63 4.44 -34.72
N GLY A 46 10.05 5.65 -34.74
CA GLY A 46 9.06 6.07 -35.76
C GLY A 46 7.78 5.21 -35.90
N PHE A 47 7.65 4.12 -35.12
CA PHE A 47 6.51 3.24 -35.06
C PHE A 47 5.51 3.86 -34.08
N GLU A 48 4.28 4.11 -34.54
CA GLU A 48 3.17 4.58 -33.73
C GLU A 48 2.97 3.65 -32.52
N SER A 49 3.61 4.03 -31.42
CA SER A 49 3.54 3.31 -30.17
C SER A 49 2.16 3.60 -29.60
N ASN A 50 1.31 2.60 -29.76
CA ASN A 50 -0.07 2.57 -29.31
C ASN A 50 -0.14 3.14 -27.89
N ARG A 51 -0.88 4.24 -27.74
CA ARG A 51 -1.12 5.01 -26.50
C ARG A 51 -1.95 4.14 -25.54
N LYS A 52 -1.42 3.00 -25.13
CA LYS A 52 -2.10 2.00 -24.31
C LYS A 52 -1.44 2.01 -22.95
N ASN A 53 -2.09 2.72 -22.02
CA ASN A 53 -1.99 2.55 -20.57
C ASN A 53 -1.04 1.44 -20.14
N LEU A 54 0.21 1.78 -19.90
CA LEU A 54 1.23 0.89 -19.33
C LEU A 54 1.29 1.04 -17.80
N VAL A 55 0.29 1.67 -17.19
CA VAL A 55 0.19 1.77 -15.74
C VAL A 55 -0.15 0.39 -15.16
N ASP A 56 0.74 -0.09 -14.31
CA ASP A 56 0.68 -1.31 -13.51
C ASP A 56 0.52 -0.96 -12.02
N PRO A 57 -0.62 -0.38 -11.60
CA PRO A 57 -0.76 0.16 -10.26
C PRO A 57 -0.85 -0.95 -9.21
N PHE A 58 -0.24 -0.69 -8.06
CA PHE A 58 -0.41 -1.45 -6.84
C PHE A 58 -0.51 -0.55 -5.61
N VAL A 59 -1.14 -1.07 -4.56
CA VAL A 59 -1.31 -0.38 -3.29
C VAL A 59 -0.38 -1.01 -2.25
N GLU A 60 0.52 -0.22 -1.72
CA GLU A 60 1.31 -0.53 -0.54
C GLU A 60 0.62 0.01 0.71
N VAL A 61 0.56 -0.81 1.74
CA VAL A 61 0.00 -0.45 3.03
C VAL A 61 1.02 -0.75 4.12
N SER A 62 1.45 0.27 4.86
CA SER A 62 2.43 0.15 5.94
C SER A 62 1.86 0.63 7.28
N PHE A 63 1.99 -0.21 8.30
CA PHE A 63 1.56 0.07 9.67
C PHE A 63 2.47 -0.64 10.69
N ALA A 64 2.94 0.10 11.70
CA ALA A 64 3.76 -0.44 12.80
C ALA A 64 4.95 -1.31 12.38
N GLY A 65 5.65 -0.90 11.32
CA GLY A 65 6.81 -1.63 10.77
C GLY A 65 6.45 -2.84 9.90
N ARG A 66 5.15 -3.13 9.71
CA ARG A 66 4.66 -4.15 8.77
C ARG A 66 4.20 -3.47 7.50
N THR A 67 4.60 -4.02 6.35
CA THR A 67 4.17 -3.54 5.04
C THR A 67 3.52 -4.69 4.29
N LEU A 68 2.35 -4.44 3.70
CA LEU A 68 1.64 -5.36 2.81
C LEU A 68 1.43 -4.69 1.47
N HIS A 69 1.39 -5.50 0.43
CA HIS A 69 1.15 -5.06 -0.94
C HIS A 69 -0.10 -5.74 -1.49
N SER A 70 -0.88 -5.00 -2.26
CA SER A 70 -1.93 -5.58 -3.08
C SER A 70 -1.35 -6.33 -4.28
N ARG A 71 -2.21 -7.02 -5.02
CA ARG A 71 -1.85 -7.53 -6.35
C ARG A 71 -1.46 -6.37 -7.27
N ILE A 72 -0.48 -6.61 -8.12
CA ILE A 72 -0.13 -5.70 -9.22
C ILE A 72 -1.09 -6.03 -10.36
N LEU A 73 -1.72 -5.01 -10.95
CA LEU A 73 -2.66 -5.19 -12.07
C LEU A 73 -2.05 -4.62 -13.32
N GLU A 74 -1.57 -5.49 -14.20
CA GLU A 74 -0.85 -5.07 -15.41
C GLU A 74 -1.78 -4.38 -16.44
N LYS A 75 -1.34 -3.27 -17.03
CA LYS A 75 -1.95 -2.53 -18.15
C LYS A 75 -3.38 -2.08 -17.88
N ASN A 76 -3.65 -1.57 -16.69
CA ASN A 76 -5.00 -1.20 -16.30
C ASN A 76 -5.06 0.17 -15.61
N ALA A 77 -5.53 1.18 -16.34
CA ALA A 77 -5.77 2.53 -15.79
C ALA A 77 -6.98 2.61 -14.83
N ASN A 78 -7.82 1.57 -14.77
CA ASN A 78 -8.92 1.44 -13.81
C ASN A 78 -8.78 0.12 -13.04
N PRO A 79 -7.74 -0.01 -12.20
CA PRO A 79 -7.47 -1.24 -11.48
C PRO A 79 -8.63 -1.56 -10.52
N GLN A 80 -9.10 -2.80 -10.61
CA GLN A 80 -10.08 -3.35 -9.68
C GLN A 80 -9.43 -4.49 -8.89
N TRP A 81 -8.86 -4.16 -7.74
CA TRP A 81 -8.23 -5.18 -6.89
C TRP A 81 -9.26 -6.10 -6.24
N ASN A 82 -10.36 -5.53 -5.74
CA ASN A 82 -11.37 -6.23 -4.94
C ASN A 82 -10.74 -7.16 -3.87
N GLN A 83 -9.65 -6.71 -3.24
CA GLN A 83 -8.84 -7.49 -2.33
C GLN A 83 -8.99 -6.96 -0.90
N ILE A 84 -8.93 -7.86 0.07
CA ILE A 84 -8.84 -7.50 1.49
C ILE A 84 -7.41 -7.79 1.97
N LEU A 85 -6.74 -6.78 2.49
CA LEU A 85 -5.46 -6.91 3.18
C LEU A 85 -5.71 -6.91 4.69
N THR A 86 -5.24 -7.96 5.36
CA THR A 86 -5.37 -8.12 6.82
C THR A 86 -4.02 -7.86 7.48
N LEU A 87 -3.92 -6.76 8.21
CA LEU A 87 -2.74 -6.38 8.97
C LEU A 87 -2.93 -6.73 10.44
N PRO A 88 -2.16 -7.69 11.00
CA PRO A 88 -2.14 -7.92 12.43
C PRO A 88 -1.49 -6.72 13.14
N ALA A 89 -2.20 -6.19 14.14
CA ALA A 89 -1.78 -5.09 14.98
C ALA A 89 -1.80 -5.52 16.45
N VAL A 90 -1.00 -4.82 17.27
CA VAL A 90 -0.97 -5.03 18.71
C VAL A 90 -1.23 -3.69 19.38
N PHE A 91 -2.15 -3.68 20.34
CA PHE A 91 -2.53 -2.49 21.10
C PHE A 91 -1.99 -2.55 22.53
N PRO A 92 -1.50 -1.42 23.09
CA PRO A 92 -1.35 -0.12 22.45
C PRO A 92 -0.22 -0.14 21.43
N SER A 93 -0.53 0.28 20.20
CA SER A 93 0.51 0.54 19.20
C SER A 93 1.02 1.95 19.44
N MET A 94 2.34 2.13 19.52
CA MET A 94 2.95 3.46 19.47
C MET A 94 2.82 4.12 18.08
N CYS A 95 2.27 3.39 17.09
CA CYS A 95 2.00 3.92 15.76
C CYS A 95 0.57 4.42 15.65
N GLU A 96 0.45 5.74 15.54
CA GLU A 96 -0.84 6.41 15.39
C GLU A 96 -1.26 6.61 13.93
N ARG A 97 -0.39 6.28 12.96
CA ARG A 97 -0.62 6.55 11.54
C ARG A 97 -0.30 5.32 10.69
N MET A 98 -1.22 5.03 9.80
CA MET A 98 -1.11 4.01 8.77
C MET A 98 -0.83 4.69 7.44
N ARG A 99 0.24 4.29 6.76
CA ARG A 99 0.62 4.81 5.45
C ARG A 99 0.03 3.92 4.38
N ILE A 100 -0.69 4.49 3.43
CA ILE A 100 -1.19 3.81 2.25
C ILE A 100 -0.61 4.55 1.05
N ARG A 101 0.09 3.85 0.17
CA ARG A 101 0.75 4.42 -1.00
C ARG A 101 0.28 3.68 -2.24
N VAL A 102 -0.07 4.42 -3.27
CA VAL A 102 -0.34 3.90 -4.61
C VAL A 102 0.89 4.15 -5.44
N THR A 103 1.45 3.09 -5.99
CA THR A 103 2.68 3.11 -6.78
C THR A 103 2.40 2.41 -8.10
N ASP A 104 2.97 2.92 -9.17
CA ASP A 104 3.02 2.29 -10.48
C ASP A 104 4.25 1.38 -10.53
N TRP A 105 4.04 0.08 -10.78
CA TRP A 105 5.15 -0.86 -10.84
C TRP A 105 5.78 -0.84 -12.22
N ASP A 106 7.05 -0.45 -12.29
CA ASP A 106 7.76 -0.43 -13.55
C ASP A 106 8.72 -1.61 -13.68
N ARG A 107 8.59 -2.35 -14.79
CA ARG A 107 9.45 -3.50 -15.05
C ARG A 107 10.89 -3.13 -15.42
N LEU A 108 11.10 -1.92 -15.95
CA LEU A 108 12.37 -1.45 -16.52
C LEU A 108 12.94 -0.20 -15.85
N THR A 109 12.11 0.58 -15.16
CA THR A 109 12.43 1.88 -14.56
C THR A 109 12.23 1.89 -13.04
N HIS A 110 12.33 3.07 -12.43
CA HIS A 110 12.08 3.25 -11.01
C HIS A 110 10.57 3.33 -10.76
N ASP A 111 10.07 2.61 -9.75
CA ASP A 111 8.65 2.61 -9.40
C ASP A 111 8.13 4.02 -9.09
N ASP A 112 7.14 4.48 -9.86
CA ASP A 112 6.61 5.83 -9.75
C ASP A 112 5.49 5.93 -8.71
N VAL A 113 5.57 6.94 -7.84
CA VAL A 113 4.58 7.13 -6.78
C VAL A 113 3.44 8.00 -7.25
N VAL A 114 2.30 7.37 -7.50
CA VAL A 114 1.06 8.09 -7.83
C VAL A 114 0.59 8.93 -6.65
N GLY A 115 0.58 8.36 -5.44
CA GLY A 115 0.10 9.08 -4.27
C GLY A 115 0.35 8.38 -2.95
N THR A 116 0.43 9.17 -1.87
CA THR A 116 0.55 8.66 -0.50
C THR A 116 -0.50 9.32 0.39
N VAL A 117 -1.22 8.51 1.15
CA VAL A 117 -2.19 8.95 2.14
C VAL A 117 -1.84 8.37 3.51
N PHE A 118 -2.08 9.16 4.55
CA PHE A 118 -1.87 8.75 5.93
C PHE A 118 -3.20 8.73 6.67
N LEU A 119 -3.58 7.56 7.18
CA LEU A 119 -4.78 7.36 7.97
C LEU A 119 -4.42 7.36 9.45
N GLY A 120 -4.98 8.28 10.23
CA GLY A 120 -4.79 8.32 11.68
C GLY A 120 -5.64 7.27 12.37
N MET A 121 -5.06 6.46 13.27
CA MET A 121 -5.79 5.42 14.00
C MET A 121 -6.90 5.99 14.86
N SER A 122 -6.75 7.22 15.35
CA SER A 122 -7.79 7.98 16.06
C SER A 122 -9.03 8.27 15.22
N LYS A 123 -8.92 8.26 13.88
CA LYS A 123 -10.06 8.40 12.97
C LYS A 123 -10.73 7.07 12.63
N ILE A 124 -10.12 5.95 13.02
CA ILE A 124 -10.64 4.62 12.77
C ILE A 124 -11.41 4.18 14.01
N SER A 125 -12.74 4.28 13.95
CA SER A 125 -13.60 3.68 14.96
C SER A 125 -13.81 2.21 14.64
N ALA A 126 -13.41 1.31 15.53
CA ALA A 126 -13.91 -0.06 15.51
C ALA A 126 -15.29 -0.07 16.19
N PRO A 127 -16.32 -0.71 15.63
CA PRO A 127 -17.44 -1.16 16.46
C PRO A 127 -16.81 -2.10 17.49
N GLY A 128 -16.98 -1.83 18.78
CA GLY A 128 -16.33 -2.56 19.88
C GLY A 128 -16.82 -4.00 19.99
N GLY A 129 -16.57 -4.81 18.97
CA GLY A 129 -16.87 -6.22 18.94
C GLY A 129 -16.06 -6.93 20.00
N GLU A 130 -16.74 -7.77 20.78
CA GLU A 130 -16.13 -8.68 21.74
C GLU A 130 -14.98 -9.42 21.07
N LEU A 131 -13.80 -9.24 21.65
CA LEU A 131 -12.61 -10.03 21.35
C LEU A 131 -12.69 -11.23 22.27
N GLU A 132 -13.11 -12.39 21.72
CA GLU A 132 -12.88 -13.70 22.36
C GLU A 132 -11.38 -13.96 22.59
#